data_AF-A0A397SI49-F1
#
_entry.id   AF-A0A397SI49-F1
#
_cell.length_a   1.000
_cell.length_b   1.000
_cell.length_c   1.000
_cell.angle_alpha   90.00
_cell.angle_beta   90.00
_cell.angle_gamma   90.00
#
_symmetry.space_group_name_H-M   'P 1'
#
loop_
_entity.id
_entity.type
_entity.pdbx_description
1 polymer ?
#
loop_
_entity_poly.entity_id
_entity_poly.type
_entity_poly.pdbx_seq_one_letter_code
_entity_poly.pdbx_strand_id
1 'polypeptide(L)' 'MDHFLKIVILQNTQFIITVVKGHPKSLQQPEYICEAGDLNSAIFNNPTAAITTLYQ' A
#
# COMPACT_ATOMS: atom_id res chain seq x y z
N MET A 1 -11.82 0.12 13.75
CA MET A 1 -11.13 -0.59 12.66
C MET A 1 -9.90 0.21 12.33
N ASP A 2 -8.75 -0.17 12.88
CA ASP A 2 -7.50 0.57 12.70
C ASP A 2 -6.95 0.31 11.28
N HIS A 3 -7.10 1.32 10.42
CA HIS A 3 -6.38 1.42 9.16
C HIS A 3 -4.92 1.74 9.48
N PHE A 4 -4.02 0.81 9.22
CA PHE A 4 -2.59 1.07 9.33
C PHE A 4 -2.14 1.81 8.06
N LEU A 5 -1.70 3.06 8.25
CA LEU A 5 -1.13 3.90 7.21
C LEU A 5 0.35 4.04 7.49
N LYS A 6 1.20 3.75 6.49
CA LYS A 6 2.65 3.90 6.58
C LYS A 6 3.13 4.83 5.49
N ILE A 7 3.85 5.87 5.89
CA ILE A 7 4.50 6.80 4.96
C ILE A 7 5.93 6.32 4.73
N VAL A 8 6.33 6.24 3.48
CA VAL A 8 7.68 5.90 3.05
C VAL A 8 8.16 7.00 2.09
N ILE A 9 9.35 7.55 2.32
CA ILE A 9 9.95 8.54 1.43
C ILE A 9 11.09 7.88 0.68
N LEU A 10 11.01 7.82 -0.65
CA LEU A 10 12.06 7.30 -1.52
C LEU A 10 12.37 8.36 -2.58
N GLN A 11 13.66 8.66 -2.80
CA GLN A 11 14.11 9.65 -3.79
C GLN A 11 13.32 10.97 -3.76
N ASN A 12 13.10 11.52 -2.57
CA ASN A 12 12.35 12.77 -2.38
C ASN A 12 10.86 12.70 -2.79
N THR A 13 10.33 11.50 -3.03
CA THR A 13 8.93 11.22 -3.33
C THR A 13 8.28 10.52 -2.14
N GLN A 14 7.09 10.99 -1.76
CA GLN A 14 6.31 10.42 -0.68
C GLN A 14 5.38 9.32 -1.21
N PHE A 15 5.49 8.14 -0.62
CA PHE A 15 4.63 6.99 -0.86
C PHE A 15 3.79 6.75 0.39
N ILE A 16 2.48 6.68 0.22
CA ILE A 16 1.53 6.35 1.27
C ILE A 16 1.10 4.91 1.05
N ILE A 17 1.36 4.03 2.01
CA ILE A 17 0.93 2.64 1.98
C ILE A 17 -0.27 2.50 2.90
N THR A 18 -1.39 2.12 2.33
CA THR A 18 -2.63 1.86 3.05
C THR A 18 -2.84 0.36 3.12
N VAL A 19 -2.99 -0.16 4.35
CA VAL A 19 -3.38 -1.55 4.56
C VAL A 19 -4.88 -1.68 4.34
N VAL A 20 -5.26 -2.38 3.28
CA VAL A 20 -6.65 -2.74 2.98
C VAL A 20 -6.98 -3.98 3.79
N LYS A 21 -7.72 -3.81 4.90
CA LYS A 21 -8.26 -4.94 5.64
C LYS A 21 -9.57 -5.39 5.02
N GLY A 22 -9.49 -6.32 4.08
CA GLY A 22 -10.63 -6.98 3.46
C GLY A 22 -11.17 -8.15 4.30
N HIS A 23 -12.43 -8.02 4.73
CA HIS A 23 -13.33 -9.09 5.17
C HIS A 23 -13.06 -9.84 6.50
N PRO A 24 -14.04 -9.89 7.43
CA PRO A 24 -13.94 -10.63 8.70
C PRO A 24 -13.89 -12.16 8.56
N LYS A 25 -13.90 -12.68 7.33
CA LYS A 25 -13.80 -14.12 7.02
C LYS A 25 -12.43 -14.52 6.46
N SER A 26 -11.51 -13.58 6.26
CA SER A 26 -10.26 -13.87 5.60
C SER A 26 -9.11 -13.99 6.59
N LEU A 27 -8.66 -15.24 6.79
CA LEU A 27 -7.30 -15.57 7.26
C LEU A 27 -6.22 -15.15 6.23
N GLN A 28 -6.59 -14.45 5.15
CA GLN A 28 -5.66 -14.03 4.11
C GLN A 28 -4.89 -12.80 4.57
N GLN A 29 -3.64 -12.79 4.16
CA GLN A 29 -2.64 -11.78 4.50
C GLN A 29 -3.17 -10.37 4.22
N PRO A 30 -2.70 -9.35 4.97
CA PRO A 30 -3.04 -7.97 4.69
C PRO A 30 -2.78 -7.63 3.21
N GLU A 31 -3.72 -6.89 2.63
CA GLU A 31 -3.56 -6.32 1.30
C GLU A 31 -3.10 -4.87 1.43
N TYR A 32 -2.39 -4.38 0.42
CA TYR A 32 -1.70 -3.11 0.42
C TYR A 32 -1.99 -2.38 -0.88
N ILE A 33 -2.33 -1.11 -0.75
CA ILE A 33 -2.33 -0.15 -1.86
C ILE A 33 -1.29 0.92 -1.54
N CYS A 34 -0.59 1.38 -2.58
CA CYS A 34 0.37 2.46 -2.49
C CYS A 34 -0.12 3.66 -3.31
N GLU A 35 0.06 4.85 -2.77
CA GLU A 35 -0.34 6.12 -3.38
C GLU A 35 0.90 7.03 -3.41
N ALA A 36 1.16 7.68 -4.54
CA ALA A 36 2.25 8.63 -4.73
C ALA A 36 1.77 9.81 -5.58
N GLY A 37 1.42 10.92 -4.91
CA GLY A 37 0.76 12.05 -5.57
C GLY A 37 -0.60 11.64 -6.15
N ASP A 38 -0.77 11.79 -7.46
CA ASP A 38 -2.01 11.41 -8.18
C ASP A 38 -1.99 9.95 -8.69
N LEU A 39 -0.91 9.21 -8.43
CA LEU A 39 -0.75 7.81 -8.85
C LEU A 39 -1.14 6.85 -7.74
N ASN A 40 -1.93 5.83 -8.10
CA ASN A 40 -2.28 4.73 -7.20
C ASN A 40 -1.86 3.39 -7.81
N SER A 41 -1.32 2.52 -6.96
CA SER A 41 -1.02 1.14 -7.34
C SER A 41 -2.31 0.30 -7.41
N ALA A 42 -2.23 -0.87 -8.04
CA ALA A 42 -3.20 -1.93 -7.78
C ALA A 42 -3.08 -2.43 -6.32
N ILE A 43 -4.00 -3.32 -5.91
CA ILE A 43 -3.95 -3.97 -4.61
C ILE A 43 -2.95 -5.14 -4.68
N PHE A 44 -2.03 -5.21 -3.71
CA PHE A 44 -1.03 -6.27 -3.61
C PHE A 44 -1.05 -6.91 -2.22
N ASN A 45 -0.65 -8.17 -2.11
CA ASN A 45 -0.41 -8.83 -0.83
C ASN A 45 0.97 -8.50 -0.21
N ASN A 46 1.75 -7.63 -0.87
CA ASN A 46 3.09 -7.24 -0.46
C ASN A 46 3.26 -5.71 -0.61
N PRO A 47 3.63 -4.98 0.46
CA PRO A 47 3.81 -3.53 0.40
C PRO A 47 4.94 -3.13 -0.55
N THR A 48 6.00 -3.94 -0.67
CA THR A 48 7.11 -3.66 -1.60
C THR A 48 6.63 -3.70 -3.04
N ALA A 49 5.79 -4.68 -3.40
CA ALA A 49 5.25 -4.77 -4.76
C ALA A 49 4.41 -3.53 -5.10
N ALA A 50 3.58 -3.06 -4.17
CA ALA A 50 2.80 -1.84 -4.35
C ALA A 50 3.70 -0.61 -4.60
N ILE A 51 4.76 -0.43 -3.80
CA ILE A 51 5.71 0.68 -3.98
C ILE A 51 6.43 0.57 -5.33
N THR A 52 6.96 -0.61 -5.68
CA THR A 52 7.71 -0.82 -6.93
C THR A 52 6.87 -0.55 -8.18
N THR A 53 5.55 -0.71 -8.13
CA THR A 53 4.71 -0.33 -9.29
C THR A 53 4.65 1.17 -9.56
N LEU A 54 4.85 1.99 -8.53
CA LEU A 54 4.86 3.45 -8.63
C LEU A 54 6.28 4.04 -8.69
N TYR A 55 7.28 3.25 -8.28
CA TYR A 55 8.70 3.59 -8.29
C TYR A 55 9.34 2.95 -9.53
N GLN A 56 9.33 3.67 -10.67
CA GLN A 56 10.06 3.29 -11.89
C GLN A 56 11.42 3.96 -11.96
#